data_AF-A0A645F5M2-F1
#
_entry.id   AF-A0A645F5M2-F1
#
_cell.length_a   1.000
_cell.length_b   1.000
_cell.length_c   1.000
_cell.angle_alpha   90.00
_cell.angle_beta   90.00
_cell.angle_gamma   90.00
#
_symmetry.space_group_name_H-M   'P 1'
#
loop_
_entity.id
_entity.type
_entity.pdbx_description
1 polymer ?
#
loop_
_entity_poly.entity_id
_entity_poly.type
_entity_poly.pdbx_seq_one_letter_code
_entity_poly.pdbx_strand_id
1 'polypeptide(L)'
;MAVSTEEKKPVITVCNPGDLEYKIEIATKTLERNIGFVTNCDNKASIMLTAIGVLLTILLTNDGLKEIYGIIESCINAKTFCCVLYLICFVVSVFIMAVGIFNLGSVLLAKTLEKADGLEAMDSRIFFYGIRKNRDFNSYRSKFYSMEQKELLDELIAQIFINADIATQKYEKYNLGLKRTLIGFFMFIIVFLIGIYLY
;
A
#
# COMPACT_ATOMS: atom_id res chain seq x y z
N MET A 1 -63.25 -7.24 -16.26
CA MET A 1 -62.02 -6.62 -15.74
C MET A 1 -60.95 -7.70 -15.76
N ALA A 2 -60.18 -7.79 -16.84
CA ALA A 2 -59.07 -8.73 -16.98
C ALA A 2 -57.85 -7.88 -17.30
N VAL A 3 -56.96 -7.74 -16.31
CA VAL A 3 -55.68 -7.05 -16.46
C VAL A 3 -54.68 -8.09 -16.92
N SER A 4 -54.29 -8.02 -18.20
CA SER A 4 -53.13 -8.76 -18.70
C SER A 4 -51.87 -8.01 -18.28
N THR A 5 -51.12 -8.58 -17.35
CA THR A 5 -49.75 -8.19 -17.03
C THR A 5 -48.82 -8.65 -18.15
N GLU A 6 -48.37 -7.74 -19.00
CA GLU A 6 -47.22 -7.97 -19.89
C GLU A 6 -45.93 -7.96 -19.05
N GLU A 7 -45.24 -9.11 -18.98
CA GLU A 7 -43.87 -9.20 -18.51
C GLU A 7 -42.94 -8.45 -19.47
N LYS A 8 -42.40 -7.32 -19.01
CA LYS A 8 -41.38 -6.56 -19.73
C LYS A 8 -40.03 -7.29 -19.60
N LYS A 9 -39.66 -8.08 -20.61
CA LYS A 9 -38.30 -8.65 -20.74
C LYS A 9 -37.24 -7.54 -20.68
N PRO A 10 -36.09 -7.76 -20.03
CA PRO A 10 -35.04 -6.75 -19.96
C PRO A 10 -34.48 -6.51 -21.36
N VAL A 11 -34.52 -5.25 -21.78
CA VAL A 11 -33.89 -4.79 -23.02
C VAL A 11 -32.38 -4.96 -22.85
N ILE A 12 -31.83 -5.98 -23.49
CA ILE A 12 -30.39 -6.09 -23.69
C ILE A 12 -30.03 -5.00 -24.69
N THR A 13 -29.58 -3.85 -24.17
CA THR A 13 -29.04 -2.77 -24.98
C THR A 13 -27.78 -3.31 -25.66
N VAL A 14 -27.89 -3.64 -26.94
CA VAL A 14 -26.73 -3.91 -27.79
C VAL A 14 -25.92 -2.61 -27.82
N CYS A 15 -24.76 -2.58 -27.15
CA CYS A 15 -23.85 -1.44 -27.23
C CYS A 15 -23.49 -1.21 -28.70
N ASN A 16 -23.81 -0.03 -29.23
CA ASN A 16 -23.33 0.41 -30.53
C ASN A 16 -21.78 0.44 -30.51
N PRO A 17 -21.07 0.00 -31.57
CA PRO A 17 -19.61 0.08 -31.65
C PRO A 17 -18.99 1.40 -31.16
N GLY A 18 -19.61 2.55 -31.47
CA GLY A 18 -19.13 3.85 -30.98
C GLY A 18 -19.24 4.08 -29.47
N ASP A 19 -20.22 3.45 -28.80
CA ASP A 19 -20.33 3.48 -27.32
C ASP A 19 -19.27 2.60 -26.67
N LEU A 20 -18.88 1.50 -27.33
CA LEU A 20 -17.87 0.58 -26.83
C LEU A 20 -16.46 1.20 -26.86
N GLU A 21 -16.09 1.85 -27.96
CA GLU A 21 -14.83 2.60 -28.08
C GLU A 21 -14.71 3.71 -27.04
N TYR A 22 -15.79 4.46 -26.82
CA TYR A 22 -15.84 5.49 -25.78
C TYR A 22 -15.65 4.92 -24.37
N LYS A 23 -16.30 3.78 -24.05
CA LYS A 23 -16.12 3.09 -22.76
C LYS A 23 -14.69 2.59 -22.58
N ILE A 24 -14.05 2.07 -23.64
CA ILE A 24 -12.64 1.64 -23.62
C ILE A 24 -11.72 2.83 -23.33
N GLU A 25 -11.98 3.99 -23.94
CA GLU A 25 -11.20 5.21 -23.66
C GLU A 25 -11.31 5.63 -22.18
N ILE A 26 -12.54 5.66 -21.64
CA ILE A 26 -12.76 5.97 -20.21
C ILE A 26 -12.07 4.95 -19.33
N ALA A 27 -12.18 3.66 -19.63
CA ALA A 27 -11.59 2.60 -18.85
C ALA A 27 -10.06 2.72 -18.84
N THR A 28 -9.45 2.99 -19.99
CA THR A 28 -8.01 3.22 -20.13
C THR A 28 -7.55 4.39 -19.25
N LYS A 29 -8.20 5.56 -19.35
CA LYS A 29 -7.88 6.74 -18.52
C LYS A 29 -8.07 6.46 -17.02
N THR A 30 -9.10 5.68 -16.68
CA THR A 30 -9.38 5.30 -15.29
C THR A 30 -8.31 4.36 -14.74
N LEU A 31 -7.83 3.42 -15.55
CA LEU A 31 -6.74 2.53 -15.21
C LEU A 31 -5.43 3.32 -14.98
N GLU A 32 -5.08 4.21 -15.91
CA GLU A 32 -3.91 5.09 -15.78
C GLU A 32 -3.95 5.92 -14.50
N ARG A 33 -5.11 6.47 -14.15
CA ARG A 33 -5.29 7.22 -12.89
C ARG A 33 -5.04 6.35 -11.65
N ASN A 34 -5.54 5.12 -11.63
CA ASN A 34 -5.32 4.19 -10.51
C ASN A 34 -3.84 3.79 -10.38
N ILE A 35 -3.17 3.50 -11.50
CA ILE A 35 -1.71 3.28 -11.53
C ILE A 35 -0.97 4.51 -11.00
N GLY A 36 -1.43 5.71 -11.36
CA GLY A 36 -0.95 6.98 -10.84
C GLY A 36 -1.09 7.08 -9.31
N PHE A 37 -2.21 6.66 -8.73
CA PHE A 37 -2.39 6.64 -7.28
C PHE A 37 -1.44 5.67 -6.58
N VAL A 38 -1.21 4.47 -7.14
CA VAL A 38 -0.22 3.51 -6.62
C VAL A 38 1.17 4.13 -6.62
N THR A 39 1.60 4.69 -7.74
CA THR A 39 2.91 5.35 -7.89
C THR A 39 3.07 6.52 -6.92
N ASN A 40 2.03 7.34 -6.77
CA ASN A 40 2.04 8.47 -5.84
C ASN A 40 2.17 8.02 -4.38
N CYS A 41 1.51 6.92 -4.00
CA CYS A 41 1.64 6.36 -2.66
C CYS A 41 3.05 5.82 -2.41
N ASP A 42 3.64 5.12 -3.38
CA ASP A 42 5.00 4.58 -3.28
C ASP A 42 6.04 5.70 -3.17
N ASN A 43 5.89 6.77 -3.94
CA ASN A 43 6.73 7.96 -3.82
C ASN A 43 6.61 8.62 -2.44
N LYS A 44 5.38 8.80 -1.92
CA LYS A 44 5.15 9.35 -0.57
C LYS A 44 5.80 8.49 0.51
N ALA A 45 5.65 7.17 0.44
CA ALA A 45 6.27 6.24 1.38
C ALA A 45 7.80 6.30 1.33
N SER A 46 8.39 6.33 0.13
CA SER A 46 9.84 6.43 -0.08
C SER A 46 10.43 7.72 0.49
N ILE A 47 9.78 8.86 0.22
CA ILE A 47 10.17 10.16 0.77
C ILE A 47 10.11 10.14 2.30
N MET A 48 9.04 9.61 2.88
CA MET A 48 8.90 9.52 4.34
C MET A 48 9.94 8.61 4.97
N LEU A 49 10.18 7.42 4.40
CA LEU A 49 11.23 6.51 4.88
C LEU A 49 12.62 7.16 4.82
N THR A 50 12.91 7.91 3.76
CA THR A 50 14.17 8.65 3.62
C THR A 50 14.31 9.70 4.72
N ALA A 51 13.26 10.52 4.94
CA ALA A 51 13.26 11.55 5.98
C ALA A 51 13.44 10.92 7.38
N ILE A 52 12.72 9.83 7.68
CA ILE A 52 12.86 9.09 8.94
C ILE A 52 14.27 8.52 9.08
N GLY A 53 14.83 7.94 8.02
CA GLY A 53 16.18 7.38 8.02
C GLY A 53 17.25 8.43 8.33
N VAL A 54 17.14 9.63 7.74
CA VAL A 54 18.03 10.76 8.03
C VAL A 54 17.90 11.19 9.49
N LEU A 55 16.67 11.37 9.99
CA LEU A 55 16.43 11.77 11.39
C LEU A 55 16.97 10.73 12.38
N LEU A 56 16.72 9.44 12.14
CA LEU A 56 17.24 8.36 12.98
C LEU A 56 18.78 8.31 12.94
N THR A 57 19.40 8.55 11.78
CA THR A 57 20.87 8.58 11.67
C THR A 57 21.46 9.71 12.51
N ILE A 58 20.85 10.90 12.50
CA ILE A 58 21.29 12.04 13.33
C ILE A 58 21.15 11.71 14.81
N LEU A 59 20.02 11.13 15.21
CA LEU A 59 19.76 10.77 16.62
C LEU A 59 20.64 9.62 17.12
N LEU A 60 20.94 8.65 16.26
CA LEU A 60 21.75 7.47 16.57
C LEU A 60 23.22 7.64 16.18
N THR A 61 23.69 8.88 16.05
CA THR A 61 25.13 9.16 15.95
C THR A 61 25.86 8.67 17.21
N ASN A 62 27.18 8.55 17.15
CA ASN A 62 27.99 8.02 18.26
C ASN A 62 27.70 8.71 19.59
N ASP A 63 27.51 10.03 19.60
CA ASP A 63 27.22 10.76 20.82
C ASP A 63 25.79 10.49 21.33
N GLY A 64 24.79 10.47 20.44
CA GLY A 64 23.43 10.10 20.81
C GLY A 64 23.31 8.68 21.36
N LEU A 65 24.05 7.72 20.78
CA LEU A 65 24.12 6.34 21.28
C LEU A 65 24.78 6.25 22.65
N LYS A 66 25.84 7.02 22.91
CA LYS A 66 26.49 7.07 24.22
C LYS A 66 25.54 7.62 25.29
N GLU A 67 24.82 8.69 24.99
CA GLU A 67 23.82 9.26 25.91
C GLU A 67 22.71 8.24 26.23
N ILE A 68 22.14 7.60 25.20
CA ILE A 68 21.13 6.54 25.39
C ILE A 68 21.68 5.41 26.26
N TYR A 69 22.90 4.94 25.99
CA TYR A 69 23.53 3.87 26.75
C TYR A 69 23.75 4.27 28.22
N GLY A 70 24.25 5.49 28.46
CA GLY A 70 24.46 6.03 29.80
C GLY A 70 23.17 6.12 30.62
N ILE A 71 22.09 6.64 30.00
CA ILE A 71 20.77 6.71 30.64
C ILE A 71 20.26 5.31 31.00
N ILE A 72 20.37 4.35 30.08
CA ILE A 72 19.94 2.96 30.31
C ILE A 72 20.76 2.32 31.44
N GLU A 73 22.08 2.49 31.44
CA GLU A 73 22.97 1.96 32.47
C GLU A 73 22.65 2.56 33.85
N SER A 74 22.47 3.88 33.94
CA SER A 74 22.04 4.58 35.16
C SER A 74 20.70 4.06 35.68
N CYS A 75 19.73 3.85 34.80
CA CYS A 75 18.42 3.28 35.15
C CYS A 75 18.52 1.84 35.69
N ILE A 76 19.34 1.00 35.05
CA ILE A 76 19.55 -0.40 35.46
C ILE A 76 20.25 -0.47 36.81
N ASN A 77 21.22 0.42 37.05
CA ASN A 77 21.98 0.46 38.31
C ASN A 77 21.14 1.00 39.48
N ALA A 78 20.29 2.00 39.25
CA ALA A 78 19.44 2.58 40.29
C ALA A 78 18.35 1.61 40.79
N LYS A 79 17.87 0.68 39.95
CA LYS A 79 16.87 -0.36 40.27
C LYS A 79 15.59 0.17 40.95
N THR A 80 15.24 1.44 40.74
CA THR A 80 14.01 2.01 41.30
C THR A 80 12.82 1.70 40.40
N PHE A 81 11.61 1.70 40.99
CA PHE A 81 10.37 1.51 40.25
C PHE A 81 10.22 2.52 39.09
N CYS A 82 10.62 3.77 39.30
CA CYS A 82 10.59 4.81 38.27
C CYS A 82 11.51 4.48 37.08
N CYS A 83 12.70 3.92 37.32
CA CYS A 83 13.62 3.49 36.25
C CYS A 83 13.01 2.35 35.42
N VAL A 84 12.35 1.39 36.08
CA VAL A 84 11.67 0.30 35.38
C VAL A 84 10.56 0.83 34.48
N LEU A 85 9.72 1.75 34.99
CA LEU A 85 8.68 2.40 34.18
C LEU A 85 9.27 3.20 33.02
N TYR A 86 10.36 3.94 33.24
CA TYR A 86 11.08 4.68 32.20
C TYR A 86 11.53 3.76 31.07
N LEU A 87 12.21 2.65 31.40
CA LEU A 87 12.70 1.68 30.42
C LEU A 87 11.56 1.01 29.64
N ILE A 88 10.44 0.70 30.29
CA ILE A 88 9.25 0.19 29.60
C ILE A 88 8.72 1.21 28.60
N CYS A 89 8.56 2.47 29.01
CA CYS A 89 8.13 3.55 28.12
C CYS A 89 9.08 3.75 26.93
N PHE A 90 10.40 3.68 27.18
CA PHE A 90 11.42 3.76 26.15
C PHE A 90 11.27 2.62 25.13
N VAL A 91 11.21 1.36 25.58
CA VAL A 91 11.04 0.19 24.70
C VAL A 91 9.73 0.26 23.92
N VAL A 92 8.63 0.66 24.56
CA VAL A 92 7.33 0.82 23.90
C VAL A 92 7.40 1.89 22.80
N SER A 93 8.07 3.02 23.05
CA SER A 93 8.22 4.09 22.05
C SER A 93 8.98 3.60 20.81
N VAL A 94 10.11 2.89 21.01
CA VAL A 94 10.92 2.31 19.94
C VAL A 94 10.12 1.26 19.17
N PHE A 95 9.38 0.40 19.87
CA PHE A 95 8.56 -0.64 19.25
C PHE A 95 7.44 -0.04 18.37
N ILE A 96 6.70 0.95 18.87
CA ILE A 96 5.65 1.63 18.10
C ILE A 96 6.24 2.28 16.84
N MET A 97 7.40 2.95 16.99
CA MET A 97 8.11 3.57 15.86
C MET A 97 8.54 2.51 14.83
N ALA A 98 9.13 1.40 15.27
CA ALA A 98 9.57 0.31 14.39
C ALA A 98 8.41 -0.32 13.62
N VAL A 99 7.27 -0.56 14.27
CA VAL A 99 6.04 -1.04 13.61
C VAL A 99 5.54 -0.02 12.57
N GLY A 100 5.63 1.28 12.87
CA GLY A 100 5.30 2.34 11.91
C GLY A 100 6.20 2.32 10.66
N ILE A 101 7.51 2.20 10.85
CA ILE A 101 8.50 2.10 9.77
C ILE A 101 8.27 0.83 8.95
N PHE A 102 8.00 -0.30 9.59
CA PHE A 102 7.70 -1.56 8.91
C PHE A 102 6.43 -1.44 8.03
N ASN A 103 5.39 -0.78 8.53
CA ASN A 103 4.18 -0.51 7.75
C ASN A 103 4.47 0.37 6.52
N LEU A 104 5.30 1.41 6.66
CA LEU A 104 5.74 2.25 5.55
C LEU A 104 6.56 1.46 4.53
N GLY A 105 7.50 0.62 4.97
CA GLY A 105 8.27 -0.28 4.09
C GLY A 105 7.38 -1.28 3.36
N SER A 106 6.34 -1.78 4.03
CA SER A 106 5.35 -2.70 3.46
C SER A 106 4.49 -2.06 2.37
N VAL A 107 4.46 -0.74 2.24
CA VAL A 107 3.81 -0.04 1.11
C VAL A 107 4.60 -0.29 -0.18
N LEU A 108 5.93 -0.30 -0.10
CA LEU A 108 6.83 -0.45 -1.25
C LEU A 108 6.95 -1.89 -1.75
N LEU A 109 6.50 -2.87 -0.96
CA LEU A 109 6.45 -4.25 -1.40
C LEU A 109 5.51 -4.38 -2.59
N ALA A 110 6.02 -4.96 -3.67
CA ALA A 110 5.22 -5.27 -4.85
C ALA A 110 4.09 -6.22 -4.45
N LYS A 111 2.86 -5.72 -4.54
CA LYS A 111 1.67 -6.56 -4.42
C LYS A 111 1.31 -7.07 -5.81
N THR A 112 1.86 -8.22 -6.16
CA THR A 112 1.31 -9.02 -7.26
C THR A 112 0.16 -9.82 -6.67
N LEU A 113 -1.01 -9.66 -7.26
CA LEU A 113 -2.29 -10.19 -6.79
C LEU A 113 -2.35 -11.71 -7.05
N GLU A 114 -1.50 -12.49 -6.40
CA GLU A 114 -1.71 -13.92 -6.24
C GLU A 114 -2.79 -14.19 -5.15
N LYS A 115 -3.33 -13.13 -4.50
CA LYS A 115 -4.16 -13.23 -3.29
C LYS A 115 -5.31 -12.22 -3.20
N ALA A 116 -5.90 -11.78 -4.32
CA ALA A 116 -7.27 -11.27 -4.22
C ALA A 116 -8.21 -12.42 -4.53
N ASP A 117 -8.99 -12.80 -3.52
CA ASP A 117 -10.04 -13.79 -3.62
C ASP A 117 -10.93 -13.47 -4.84
N GLY A 118 -10.86 -14.35 -5.85
CA GLY A 118 -11.72 -14.30 -7.04
C GLY A 118 -11.02 -14.06 -8.38
N LEU A 119 -9.71 -13.79 -8.42
CA LEU A 119 -9.02 -13.40 -9.68
C LEU A 119 -7.80 -14.25 -10.08
N GLU A 120 -7.58 -15.39 -9.43
CA GLU A 120 -6.47 -16.32 -9.74
C GLU A 120 -6.55 -16.91 -11.17
N ALA A 121 -7.70 -16.78 -11.83
CA ALA A 121 -7.98 -17.36 -13.14
C ALA A 121 -7.93 -16.37 -14.31
N MET A 122 -7.50 -15.11 -14.10
CA MET A 122 -7.47 -14.18 -15.24
C MET A 122 -6.28 -14.46 -16.15
N ASP A 123 -6.56 -15.18 -17.25
CA ASP A 123 -5.69 -15.32 -18.41
C ASP A 123 -5.64 -13.99 -19.19
N SER A 124 -5.25 -12.91 -18.51
CA SER A 124 -5.25 -11.55 -19.05
C SER A 124 -4.28 -11.46 -20.22
N ARG A 125 -4.75 -10.82 -21.29
CA ARG A 125 -4.00 -10.56 -22.50
C ARG A 125 -3.29 -9.21 -22.45
N ILE A 126 -3.63 -8.30 -21.53
CA ILE A 126 -2.97 -6.98 -21.46
C ILE A 126 -2.19 -6.74 -20.15
N PHE A 127 -2.36 -7.58 -19.12
CA PHE A 127 -1.60 -7.49 -17.87
C PHE A 127 -0.31 -8.32 -17.91
N PHE A 128 0.83 -7.78 -17.45
CA PHE A 128 2.14 -8.42 -17.55
C PHE A 128 2.19 -9.85 -16.99
N TYR A 129 1.48 -10.13 -15.90
CA TYR A 129 1.44 -11.47 -15.29
C TYR A 129 0.69 -12.47 -16.19
N GLY A 130 -0.41 -12.04 -16.80
CA GLY A 130 -1.16 -12.86 -17.77
C GLY A 130 -0.40 -13.05 -19.08
N ILE A 131 0.26 -12.01 -19.59
CA ILE A 131 1.13 -12.08 -20.76
C ILE A 131 2.22 -13.14 -20.56
N ARG A 132 2.85 -13.18 -19.38
CA ARG A 132 3.90 -14.15 -19.05
C ARG A 132 3.43 -15.61 -19.02
N LYS A 133 2.13 -15.87 -18.85
CA LYS A 133 1.57 -17.24 -18.88
C LYS A 133 1.52 -17.85 -20.28
N ASN A 134 1.69 -17.06 -21.34
CA ASN A 134 1.71 -17.58 -22.70
C ASN A 134 3.01 -18.35 -22.98
N ARG A 135 2.91 -19.43 -23.77
CA ARG A 135 4.03 -20.32 -24.08
C ARG A 135 5.17 -19.61 -24.81
N ASP A 136 4.81 -18.77 -25.77
CA ASP A 136 5.74 -18.05 -26.65
C ASP A 136 5.09 -16.79 -27.24
N PHE A 137 5.90 -15.98 -27.91
CA PHE A 137 5.47 -14.72 -28.53
C PHE A 137 4.36 -14.92 -29.57
N ASN A 138 4.41 -15.97 -30.40
CA ASN A 138 3.42 -16.18 -31.46
C ASN A 138 2.06 -16.59 -30.88
N SER A 139 2.09 -17.42 -29.83
CA SER A 139 0.90 -17.78 -29.03
C SER A 139 0.24 -16.53 -28.44
N TYR A 140 1.02 -15.66 -27.79
CA TYR A 140 0.51 -14.39 -27.26
C TYR A 140 0.00 -13.46 -28.37
N ARG A 141 0.76 -13.30 -29.45
CA ARG A 141 0.41 -12.44 -30.59
C ARG A 141 -0.95 -12.84 -31.17
N SER A 142 -1.15 -14.13 -31.44
CA SER A 142 -2.43 -14.63 -31.96
C SER A 142 -3.58 -14.32 -31.00
N LYS A 143 -3.37 -14.55 -29.70
CA LYS A 143 -4.36 -14.32 -28.65
C LYS A 143 -4.71 -12.83 -28.47
N PHE A 144 -3.73 -11.94 -28.66
CA PHE A 144 -3.92 -10.49 -28.60
C PHE A 144 -4.74 -9.99 -29.80
N TYR A 145 -4.39 -10.40 -31.02
CA TYR A 145 -5.11 -9.98 -32.22
C TYR A 145 -6.53 -10.57 -32.35
N SER A 146 -6.82 -11.68 -31.68
CA SER A 146 -8.15 -12.26 -31.64
C SER A 146 -9.08 -11.62 -30.59
N MET A 147 -8.60 -10.62 -29.84
CA MET A 147 -9.39 -9.96 -28.79
C MET A 147 -10.46 -9.05 -29.38
N GLU A 148 -11.71 -9.26 -28.99
CA GLU A 148 -12.80 -8.35 -29.34
C GLU A 148 -12.80 -7.10 -28.43
N GLN A 149 -13.34 -5.99 -28.93
CA GLN A 149 -13.45 -4.74 -28.15
C GLN A 149 -14.16 -4.93 -26.80
N LYS A 150 -15.17 -5.80 -26.74
CA LYS A 150 -15.90 -6.09 -25.51
C LYS A 150 -14.99 -6.78 -24.48
N GLU A 151 -14.19 -7.74 -24.95
CA GLU A 151 -13.23 -8.43 -24.10
C GLU A 151 -12.11 -7.50 -23.61
N LEU A 152 -11.67 -6.56 -24.45
CA LEU A 152 -10.73 -5.52 -24.04
C LEU A 152 -11.31 -4.68 -22.91
N LEU A 153 -12.56 -4.24 -23.05
CA LEU A 153 -13.24 -3.46 -22.01
C LEU A 153 -13.33 -4.25 -20.69
N ASP A 154 -13.73 -5.52 -20.76
CA ASP A 154 -13.83 -6.38 -19.58
C ASP A 154 -12.46 -6.58 -18.90
N GLU A 155 -11.37 -6.74 -19.66
CA GLU A 155 -10.01 -6.80 -19.11
C GLU A 155 -9.56 -5.47 -18.46
N LEU A 156 -9.88 -4.34 -19.07
CA LEU A 156 -9.59 -3.02 -18.50
C LEU A 156 -10.35 -2.80 -17.19
N ILE A 157 -11.63 -3.18 -17.13
CA ILE A 157 -12.46 -3.08 -15.92
C ILE A 157 -11.86 -3.92 -14.78
N ALA A 158 -11.44 -5.15 -15.08
CA ALA A 158 -10.80 -5.99 -14.06
C ALA A 158 -9.49 -5.36 -13.55
N GLN A 159 -8.66 -4.80 -14.44
CA GLN A 159 -7.44 -4.12 -14.01
C GLN A 159 -7.71 -2.85 -13.21
N ILE A 160 -8.76 -2.09 -13.54
CA ILE A 160 -9.19 -0.94 -12.73
C ILE A 160 -9.50 -1.42 -11.31
N PHE A 161 -10.30 -2.49 -11.17
CA PHE A 161 -10.67 -3.03 -9.87
C PHE A 161 -9.44 -3.48 -9.06
N ILE A 162 -8.54 -4.25 -9.69
CA ILE A 162 -7.28 -4.69 -9.06
C ILE A 162 -6.43 -3.50 -8.60
N ASN A 163 -6.19 -2.54 -9.48
CA ASN A 163 -5.31 -1.41 -9.15
C ASN A 163 -5.93 -0.48 -8.11
N ALA A 164 -7.27 -0.33 -8.11
CA ALA A 164 -7.97 0.40 -7.06
C ALA A 164 -7.85 -0.27 -5.70
N ASP A 165 -7.96 -1.61 -5.63
CA ASP A 165 -7.75 -2.38 -4.39
C ASP A 165 -6.29 -2.26 -3.89
N ILE A 166 -5.31 -2.44 -4.78
CA ILE A 166 -3.88 -2.27 -4.45
C ILE A 166 -3.62 -0.86 -3.92
N ALA A 167 -4.13 0.18 -4.59
CA ALA A 167 -4.01 1.57 -4.17
C ALA A 167 -4.60 1.75 -2.77
N THR A 168 -5.83 1.28 -2.54
CA THR A 168 -6.53 1.37 -1.26
C THR A 168 -5.69 0.77 -0.13
N GLN A 169 -5.26 -0.49 -0.29
CA GLN A 169 -4.47 -1.17 0.74
C GLN A 169 -3.09 -0.50 0.97
N LYS A 170 -2.48 0.10 -0.06
CA LYS A 170 -1.22 0.86 0.07
C LYS A 170 -1.46 2.15 0.88
N TYR A 171 -2.52 2.90 0.60
CA TYR A 171 -2.87 4.12 1.33
C TYR A 171 -3.23 3.82 2.79
N GLU A 172 -3.94 2.73 3.09
CA GLU A 172 -4.23 2.31 4.46
C GLU A 172 -2.95 2.00 5.25
N LYS A 173 -2.04 1.20 4.67
CA LYS A 173 -0.73 0.90 5.28
C LYS A 173 0.12 2.16 5.45
N TYR A 174 0.13 3.06 4.45
CA TYR A 174 0.84 4.32 4.52
C TYR A 174 0.32 5.20 5.66
N ASN A 175 -1.00 5.42 5.74
CA ASN A 175 -1.61 6.27 6.77
C ASN A 175 -1.37 5.70 8.18
N LEU A 176 -1.53 4.37 8.33
CA LEU A 176 -1.28 3.70 9.60
C LEU A 176 0.20 3.73 9.98
N GLY A 177 1.09 3.51 9.01
CA GLY A 177 2.54 3.58 9.19
C GLY A 177 2.99 4.97 9.61
N LEU A 178 2.57 6.01 8.88
CA LEU A 178 2.87 7.40 9.19
C LEU A 178 2.40 7.79 10.60
N LYS A 179 1.15 7.46 10.95
CA LYS A 179 0.60 7.75 12.28
C LYS A 179 1.41 7.08 13.39
N ARG A 180 1.72 5.78 13.24
CA ARG A 180 2.50 5.04 14.25
C ARG A 180 3.92 5.55 14.36
N THR A 181 4.59 5.83 13.24
CA THR A 181 5.96 6.38 13.26
C THR A 181 6.01 7.73 13.96
N LEU A 182 5.08 8.64 13.64
CA LEU A 182 5.03 9.96 14.30
C LEU A 182 4.78 9.83 15.80
N ILE A 183 3.79 9.03 16.22
CA ILE A 183 3.50 8.80 17.64
C ILE A 183 4.73 8.20 18.36
N GLY A 184 5.34 7.16 17.78
CA GLY A 184 6.52 6.52 18.35
C GLY A 184 7.71 7.47 18.45
N PHE A 185 7.92 8.30 17.42
CA PHE A 185 8.99 9.29 17.39
C PHE A 185 8.80 10.38 18.45
N PHE A 186 7.60 10.97 18.58
CA PHE A 186 7.34 11.96 19.62
C PHE A 186 7.47 11.38 21.03
N MET A 187 6.96 10.17 21.25
CA MET A 187 7.14 9.46 22.52
C MET A 187 8.63 9.22 22.82
N PHE A 188 9.39 8.78 21.82
CA PHE A 188 10.83 8.56 21.95
C PHE A 188 11.57 9.84 22.35
N ILE A 189 11.30 10.97 21.67
CA ILE A 189 11.94 12.25 21.99
C ILE A 189 11.60 12.71 23.41
N ILE A 190 10.33 12.61 23.84
CA ILE A 190 9.91 13.01 25.18
C ILE A 190 10.63 12.14 26.24
N VAL A 191 10.62 10.82 26.07
CA VAL A 191 11.28 9.90 27.01
C VAL A 191 12.79 10.13 27.00
N PHE A 192 13.39 10.38 25.85
CA PHE A 192 14.82 10.66 25.75
C PHE A 192 15.21 11.94 26.48
N LEU A 193 14.46 13.04 26.30
CA LEU A 193 14.70 14.30 27.01
C LEU A 193 14.52 14.18 28.52
N ILE A 194 13.52 13.41 28.98
CA ILE A 194 13.35 13.10 30.40
C ILE A 194 14.56 12.32 30.92
N GLY A 195 15.09 11.39 30.12
CA GLY A 195 16.29 10.63 30.44
C GLY A 195 17.48 11.54 30.69
N ILE A 196 17.79 12.43 29.72
CA ILE A 196 18.88 13.41 29.81
C ILE A 196 18.74 14.32 31.04
N TYR A 197 17.52 14.71 31.41
CA TYR A 197 17.31 15.60 32.55
C TYR A 197 17.46 14.90 33.90
N LEU A 198 17.13 13.60 33.98
CA LEU A 198 17.10 12.85 35.23
C LEU A 198 18.37 12.03 35.50
N TYR A 199 19.09 11.61 34.46
CA TYR A 199 20.20 10.67 34.52
C TYR A 199 21.38 11.16 33.70
#